data_AF-A0A5Y3W0W8-F1
#
_entry.id   AF-A0A5Y3W0W8-F1
#
_cell.length_a   1.000
_cell.length_b   1.000
_cell.length_c   1.000
_cell.angle_alpha   90.00
_cell.angle_beta   90.00
_cell.angle_gamma   90.00
#
_symmetry.space_group_name_H-M   'P 1'
#
loop_
_entity.id
_entity.type
_entity.pdbx_description
1 polymer ?
#
loop_
_entity_poly.entity_id
_entity_poly.type
_entity_poly.pdbx_seq_one_letter_code
_entity_poly.pdbx_strand_id
1 'polypeptide(L)'
;MAEQLVARDNNINIRATWDWVSQNFVNNITLGEEVYYSPGSNTVSWAFHAPAGHVLTGINISDTGSNSADNVNGVYYKPIQKKVNGVTMTIAG
;
A
#
# COMPACT_ATOMS: atom_id res chain seq x y z
N MET A 1 46.84 19.43 -12.25
CA MET A 1 46.26 18.38 -11.39
C MET A 1 44.97 17.95 -12.06
N ALA A 2 44.86 16.70 -12.53
CA ALA A 2 43.65 16.24 -13.21
C ALA A 2 42.67 15.67 -12.18
N GLU A 3 41.40 16.08 -12.24
CA GLU A 3 40.35 15.52 -11.39
C GLU A 3 40.08 14.07 -11.79
N GLN A 4 40.23 13.15 -10.85
CA GLN A 4 39.93 11.74 -11.05
C GLN A 4 38.42 11.51 -10.95
N LEU A 5 37.76 11.35 -12.10
CA LEU A 5 36.36 10.90 -12.13
C LEU A 5 36.31 9.39 -11.83
N VAL A 6 35.58 9.01 -10.78
CA VAL A 6 35.43 7.59 -10.38
C VAL A 6 34.05 7.08 -10.80
N ALA A 7 34.02 6.08 -11.67
CA ALA A 7 32.80 5.32 -11.94
C ALA A 7 32.54 4.34 -10.78
N ARG A 8 31.35 4.41 -10.17
CA ARG A 8 30.90 3.45 -9.16
C ARG A 8 29.65 2.74 -9.68
N ASP A 9 29.66 1.41 -9.62
CA ASP A 9 28.46 0.62 -9.87
C ASP A 9 27.49 0.73 -8.68
N ASN A 10 26.20 0.91 -8.96
CA ASN A 10 25.14 1.04 -7.96
C ASN A 10 24.51 -0.32 -7.58
N ASN A 11 24.93 -1.42 -8.20
CA ASN A 11 24.44 -2.75 -7.85
C ASN A 11 25.04 -3.22 -6.50
N ILE A 12 24.20 -3.28 -5.48
CA ILE A 12 24.58 -3.73 -4.14
C ILE A 12 25.06 -5.18 -4.09
N ASN A 13 24.59 -6.04 -5.01
CA ASN A 13 24.91 -7.46 -5.02
C ASN A 13 26.36 -7.79 -5.43
N ILE A 14 27.14 -6.79 -5.87
CA ILE A 14 28.58 -6.94 -6.14
C ILE A 14 29.40 -6.67 -4.86
N ARG A 15 28.79 -5.98 -3.88
CA ARG A 15 29.43 -5.58 -2.61
C ARG A 15 28.96 -6.40 -1.41
N ALA A 16 27.91 -7.21 -1.58
CA ALA A 16 27.35 -8.12 -0.59
C ALA A 16 26.72 -9.35 -1.28
N THR A 17 26.57 -10.47 -0.57
CA THR A 17 25.95 -11.68 -1.14
C THR A 17 24.45 -11.49 -1.34
N TRP A 18 23.88 -12.17 -2.33
CA TRP A 18 22.43 -12.12 -2.63
C TRP A 18 21.58 -12.52 -1.41
N ASP A 19 22.00 -13.55 -0.68
CA ASP A 19 21.33 -13.99 0.56
C ASP A 19 21.33 -12.91 1.63
N TRP A 20 22.46 -12.22 1.83
CA TRP A 20 22.54 -11.13 2.79
C TRP A 20 21.65 -9.95 2.37
N VAL A 21 21.61 -9.62 1.09
CA VAL A 21 20.74 -8.55 0.57
C VAL A 21 19.26 -8.90 0.72
N SER A 22 18.87 -10.13 0.37
CA SER A 22 17.48 -10.61 0.49
C SER A 22 16.97 -10.62 1.94
N GLN A 23 17.86 -10.93 2.88
CA GLN A 23 17.56 -10.96 4.32
C GLN A 23 17.39 -9.56 4.94
N ASN A 24 18.11 -8.55 4.44
CA ASN A 24 18.22 -7.26 5.12
C ASN A 24 17.46 -6.12 4.42
N PHE A 25 17.12 -6.26 3.15
CA PHE A 25 16.44 -5.22 2.38
C PHE A 25 15.04 -5.64 1.93
N VAL A 26 14.19 -4.64 1.72
CA VAL A 26 12.91 -4.84 1.04
C VAL A 26 13.16 -5.27 -0.38
N ASN A 27 12.65 -6.43 -0.74
CA ASN A 27 12.80 -7.01 -2.07
C ASN A 27 11.52 -6.95 -2.90
N ASN A 28 10.35 -6.71 -2.28
CA ASN A 28 9.10 -6.52 -2.99
C ASN A 28 8.12 -5.66 -2.18
N ILE A 29 7.27 -4.91 -2.89
CA ILE A 29 6.13 -4.17 -2.33
C ILE A 29 4.87 -4.58 -3.09
N THR A 30 3.83 -4.99 -2.38
CA THR A 30 2.57 -5.46 -2.96
C THR A 30 1.37 -4.91 -2.20
N LEU A 31 0.21 -4.82 -2.87
CA LEU A 31 -1.06 -4.68 -2.17
C LEU A 31 -1.58 -6.06 -1.79
N GLY A 32 -1.99 -6.20 -0.53
CA GLY A 32 -2.60 -7.44 -0.03
C GLY A 32 -4.06 -7.60 -0.46
N GLU A 33 -4.79 -8.40 0.31
CA GLU A 33 -6.21 -8.66 0.08
C GLU A 33 -7.07 -7.40 0.28
N GLU A 34 -8.11 -7.26 -0.55
CA GLU A 34 -9.06 -6.15 -0.45
C GLU A 34 -10.05 -6.37 0.69
N VAL A 35 -10.30 -5.32 1.45
CA VAL A 35 -11.33 -5.30 2.48
C VAL A 35 -12.36 -4.22 2.13
N TYR A 36 -13.63 -4.51 2.39
CA TYR A 36 -14.73 -3.57 2.23
C TYR A 36 -15.26 -3.14 3.61
N TYR A 37 -15.32 -1.83 3.84
CA TYR A 37 -15.98 -1.25 5.00
C TYR A 37 -17.28 -0.55 4.57
N SER A 38 -18.37 -0.78 5.31
CA SER A 38 -19.65 -0.11 5.10
C SER A 38 -20.28 0.27 6.45
N PRO A 39 -20.95 1.43 6.57
CA PRO A 39 -21.73 1.79 7.76
C PRO A 39 -22.97 0.91 7.97
N GLY A 40 -23.34 0.06 7.01
CA GLY A 40 -24.49 -0.86 7.11
C GLY A 40 -25.87 -0.23 6.92
N SER A 41 -25.97 1.10 6.90
CA SER A 41 -27.20 1.85 6.59
C SER A 41 -26.89 3.17 5.90
N ASN A 42 -27.77 3.61 5.00
CA ASN A 42 -27.70 4.91 4.32
C ASN A 42 -28.24 6.09 5.15
N THR A 43 -28.78 5.82 6.34
CA THR A 43 -29.31 6.85 7.25
C THR A 43 -28.32 7.23 8.37
N VAL A 44 -27.11 6.67 8.34
CA VAL A 44 -26.10 6.85 9.39
C VAL A 44 -24.95 7.69 8.83
N SER A 45 -24.59 8.76 9.55
CA SER A 45 -23.35 9.49 9.28
C SER A 45 -22.14 8.66 9.70
N TRP A 46 -21.12 8.61 8.87
CA TRP A 46 -19.91 7.85 9.15
C TRP A 46 -18.68 8.55 8.61
N ALA A 47 -17.54 8.24 9.23
CA ALA A 47 -16.23 8.61 8.76
C ALA A 47 -15.37 7.35 8.73
N PHE A 48 -14.53 7.23 7.71
CA PHE A 48 -13.57 6.14 7.62
C PHE A 48 -12.17 6.70 7.40
N HIS A 49 -11.22 6.13 8.14
CA HIS A 49 -9.81 6.32 7.95
C HIS A 49 -9.19 4.95 7.69
N ALA A 50 -8.43 4.84 6.61
CA ALA A 50 -7.70 3.61 6.34
C ALA A 50 -6.79 3.29 7.55
N PRO A 51 -6.76 2.03 8.04
CA PRO A 51 -5.84 1.67 9.11
C PRO A 51 -4.39 1.93 8.72
N ALA A 52 -3.49 2.03 9.70
CA ALA A 52 -2.07 2.21 9.45
C ALA A 52 -1.56 1.17 8.44
N GLY A 53 -0.78 1.63 7.45
CA GLY A 53 -0.26 0.77 6.39
C GLY A 53 -1.27 0.35 5.32
N HIS A 54 -2.47 0.95 5.27
CA HIS A 54 -3.47 0.66 4.25
C HIS A 54 -3.70 1.84 3.31
N VAL A 55 -4.20 1.55 2.12
CA VAL A 55 -4.56 2.55 1.10
C VAL A 55 -5.98 2.29 0.61
N LEU A 56 -6.72 3.35 0.32
CA LEU A 56 -8.02 3.26 -0.36
C LEU A 56 -7.82 2.76 -1.79
N THR A 57 -8.64 1.80 -2.20
CA THR A 57 -8.61 1.20 -3.55
C THR A 57 -9.90 1.35 -4.30
N GLY A 58 -10.98 1.75 -3.63
CA GLY A 58 -12.26 2.02 -4.28
C GLY A 58 -13.30 2.60 -3.34
N ILE A 59 -14.41 3.05 -3.93
CA ILE A 59 -15.58 3.59 -3.23
C ILE A 59 -16.82 2.94 -3.86
N ASN A 60 -17.73 2.42 -3.03
CA ASN A 60 -19.03 1.94 -3.47
C ASN A 60 -20.05 3.08 -3.35
N ILE A 61 -20.70 3.43 -4.46
CA ILE A 61 -21.71 4.48 -4.54
C ILE A 61 -23.07 3.85 -4.87
N SER A 62 -24.13 4.26 -4.17
CA SER A 62 -25.51 4.01 -4.62
C SER A 62 -26.11 5.26 -5.21
N ASP A 63 -26.68 5.10 -6.41
CA ASP A 63 -27.62 6.04 -7.00
C ASP A 63 -28.94 5.96 -6.22
N THR A 64 -29.43 7.10 -5.77
CA THR A 64 -30.65 7.21 -4.97
C THR A 64 -31.87 7.67 -5.78
N GLY A 65 -31.70 7.92 -7.07
CA GLY A 65 -32.75 8.33 -7.99
C GLY A 65 -32.85 9.85 -8.20
N SER A 66 -33.96 10.28 -8.81
CA SER A 66 -34.12 11.68 -9.22
C SER A 66 -34.32 12.64 -8.05
N ASN A 67 -33.64 13.79 -8.11
CA ASN A 67 -33.69 14.87 -7.12
C ASN A 67 -33.10 14.52 -5.75
N SER A 68 -32.20 13.55 -5.68
CA SER A 68 -31.43 13.20 -4.49
C SER A 68 -29.93 13.12 -4.79
N ALA A 69 -29.10 13.17 -3.75
CA ALA A 69 -27.66 12.99 -3.87
C ALA A 69 -27.30 11.50 -3.77
N ASP A 70 -26.23 11.12 -4.46
CA ASP A 70 -25.64 9.79 -4.33
C ASP A 70 -25.09 9.55 -2.93
N ASN A 71 -25.18 8.31 -2.46
CA ASN A 71 -24.65 7.92 -1.16
C ASN A 71 -23.37 7.09 -1.30
N VAL A 72 -22.40 7.36 -0.43
CA VAL A 72 -21.26 6.47 -0.25
C VAL A 72 -21.70 5.29 0.60
N ASN A 73 -21.82 4.11 0.00
CA ASN A 73 -22.22 2.87 0.67
C ASN A 73 -21.08 2.24 1.46
N GLY A 74 -19.84 2.57 1.11
CA GLY A 74 -18.65 1.99 1.69
C GLY A 74 -17.41 2.25 0.88
N VAL A 75 -16.28 1.78 1.40
CA VAL A 75 -14.96 1.94 0.79
C VAL A 75 -14.22 0.61 0.74
N TYR A 76 -13.43 0.43 -0.31
CA TYR A 76 -12.49 -0.66 -0.45
C TYR A 76 -11.09 -0.17 -0.09
N TYR A 77 -10.33 -0.97 0.63
CA TYR A 77 -8.96 -0.67 1.01
C TYR A 77 -8.09 -1.92 1.08
N LYS A 78 -6.79 -1.75 0.86
CA LYS A 78 -5.79 -2.84 0.88
C LYS A 78 -4.63 -2.48 1.80
N PRO A 79 -4.04 -3.45 2.53
CA PRO A 79 -2.75 -3.24 3.19
C PRO A 79 -1.65 -3.13 2.13
N ILE A 80 -0.75 -2.16 2.31
CA ILE A 80 0.53 -2.10 1.61
C ILE A 80 1.49 -3.04 2.35
N GLN A 81 1.98 -4.06 1.65
CA GLN A 81 2.83 -5.09 2.22
C GLN A 81 4.25 -4.99 1.66
N LYS A 82 5.24 -5.16 2.52
CA LYS A 82 6.65 -5.31 2.16
C LYS A 82 7.11 -6.74 2.37
N LYS A 83 8.04 -7.20 1.53
CA LYS A 83 8.72 -8.48 1.69
C LYS A 83 10.19 -8.27 2.05
N VAL A 84 10.62 -8.87 3.16
CA VAL A 84 12.00 -8.89 3.65
C VAL A 84 12.29 -10.30 4.16
N ASN A 85 13.43 -10.88 3.81
CA ASN A 85 13.80 -12.24 4.23
C ASN A 85 12.71 -13.29 3.98
N GLY A 86 12.08 -13.25 2.80
CA GLY A 86 10.97 -14.17 2.48
C GLY A 86 9.64 -13.88 3.18
N VAL A 87 9.61 -13.06 4.24
CA VAL A 87 8.42 -12.74 5.04
C VAL A 87 7.72 -11.52 4.47
N THR A 88 6.40 -11.64 4.27
CA THR A 88 5.53 -10.54 3.86
C THR A 88 4.82 -9.95 5.08
N MET A 89 4.85 -8.63 5.23
CA MET A 89 4.25 -7.92 6.36
C MET A 89 3.68 -6.57 5.93
N THR A 90 2.61 -6.13 6.57
CA THR A 90 2.05 -4.78 6.36
C THR A 90 3.04 -3.71 6.81
N ILE A 91 3.17 -2.64 6.04
CA ILE A 91 4.03 -1.50 6.38
C ILE A 91 3.41 -0.73 7.56
N ALA A 92 4.24 -0.18 8.44
CA ALA A 92 3.75 0.73 9.48
C ALA A 92 3.34 2.07 8.85
N GLY A 93 2.15 2.56 9.20
CA GLY A 93 1.61 3.86 8.74
C GLY A 93 2.07 5.03 9.60
#